data_AF-A0A6G3QYJ8-F1
#
_entry.id   AF-A0A6G3QYJ8-F1
#
_cell.length_a   1.000
_cell.length_b   1.000
_cell.length_c   1.000
_cell.angle_alpha   90.00
_cell.angle_beta   90.00
_cell.angle_gamma   90.00
#
_symmetry.space_group_name_H-M   'P 1'
#
loop_
_entity.id
_entity.type
_entity.pdbx_description
1 polymer ?
#
loop_
_entity_poly.entity_id
_entity_poly.type
_entity_poly.pdbx_seq_one_letter_code
_entity_poly.pdbx_strand_id
1 'polypeptide(L)'
;MPDPTVPPTPPVPLDALLAREDLGLRRIAGPDGPGLVVHWVHTSEMADPYPYLLGGELLLSAGVHIPDGAGPGYFDAYASRIVAAGGAALGFGVAPVHDTVPDALVEACALHGLPLLEVPPRTTFSGVARAVWRLMAQARLAELRRVTEAQQGLAAAAGRP
;
A
#
# COMPACT_ATOMS: atom_id res chain seq x y z
N MET A 1 0.67 -24.20 -10.36
CA MET A 1 -0.27 -23.13 -10.72
C MET A 1 0.12 -21.89 -9.95
N PRO A 2 0.31 -20.72 -10.57
CA PRO A 2 0.46 -19.49 -9.79
C PRO A 2 -0.77 -19.32 -8.89
N ASP A 3 -0.55 -18.85 -7.67
CA ASP A 3 -1.61 -18.58 -6.71
C ASP A 3 -2.59 -17.53 -7.32
N PRO A 4 -3.87 -17.87 -7.52
CA PRO A 4 -4.85 -16.96 -8.14
C PRO A 4 -5.09 -15.70 -7.31
N THR A 5 -4.64 -15.65 -6.05
CA THR A 5 -4.76 -14.47 -5.18
C THR A 5 -3.68 -13.41 -5.44
N VAL A 6 -2.57 -13.77 -6.10
CA VAL A 6 -1.51 -12.83 -6.42
C VAL A 6 -1.83 -12.12 -7.74
N PRO A 7 -1.98 -10.78 -7.76
CA PRO A 7 -2.25 -10.06 -8.99
C PRO A 7 -1.17 -10.33 -10.04
N PRO A 8 -1.53 -10.42 -11.33
CA PRO A 8 -0.58 -10.73 -12.42
C PRO A 8 0.46 -9.61 -12.66
N THR A 9 0.38 -8.54 -11.88
CA THR A 9 1.23 -7.36 -11.95
C THR A 9 2.28 -7.38 -10.86
N PRO A 10 3.53 -7.00 -11.16
CA PRO A 10 4.60 -6.93 -10.17
C PRO A 10 4.23 -5.93 -9.06
N PRO A 11 4.60 -6.23 -7.81
CA PRO A 11 4.27 -5.37 -6.69
C PRO A 11 5.13 -4.11 -6.70
N VAL A 12 4.69 -3.09 -5.98
CA VAL A 12 5.35 -1.80 -5.84
C VAL A 12 5.97 -1.70 -4.45
N PRO A 13 7.28 -1.47 -4.32
CA PRO A 13 7.87 -1.16 -3.02
C PRO A 13 7.20 0.06 -2.40
N LEU A 14 6.82 -0.02 -1.12
CA LEU A 14 6.17 1.06 -0.41
C LEU A 14 7.03 2.33 -0.41
N ASP A 15 8.35 2.17 -0.28
CA ASP A 15 9.32 3.27 -0.34
C ASP A 15 9.33 3.97 -1.71
N ALA A 16 9.06 3.26 -2.81
CA ALA A 16 8.95 3.87 -4.13
C ALA A 16 7.71 4.76 -4.26
N LEU A 17 6.63 4.43 -3.54
CA LEU A 17 5.45 5.28 -3.42
C LEU A 17 5.73 6.49 -2.51
N LEU A 18 6.42 6.30 -1.38
CA LEU A 18 6.80 7.37 -0.45
C LEU A 18 7.79 8.37 -1.09
N ALA A 19 8.65 7.92 -1.98
CA ALA A 19 9.61 8.77 -2.71
C ALA A 19 8.93 9.73 -3.71
N ARG A 20 7.62 9.61 -3.95
CA ARG A 20 6.86 10.53 -4.82
C ARG A 20 6.48 11.79 -4.06
N GLU A 21 7.37 12.79 -4.11
CA GLU A 21 7.18 14.10 -3.46
C GLU A 21 5.87 14.79 -3.86
N ASP A 22 5.38 14.55 -5.08
CA ASP A 22 4.10 15.10 -5.58
C ASP A 22 2.89 14.60 -4.78
N LEU A 23 2.98 13.44 -4.13
CA LEU A 23 1.92 12.90 -3.27
C LEU A 23 2.04 13.39 -1.83
N GLY A 24 3.24 13.77 -1.37
CA GLY A 24 3.46 14.24 -0.01
C GLY A 24 3.12 13.24 1.09
N LEU A 25 3.13 11.94 0.79
CA LEU A 25 2.82 10.88 1.76
C LEU A 25 3.91 10.81 2.83
N ARG A 26 3.51 10.56 4.07
CA ARG A 26 4.45 10.36 5.19
C ARG A 26 4.13 9.07 5.91
N ARG A 27 5.10 8.20 6.12
CA ARG A 27 4.93 7.08 7.06
C ARG A 27 5.05 7.61 8.48
N ILE A 28 4.06 7.35 9.32
CA ILE A 28 3.97 7.85 10.69
C ILE A 28 3.93 6.73 11.74
N ALA A 29 3.67 5.48 11.34
CA ALA A 29 3.77 4.30 12.20
C ALA A 29 4.13 3.04 11.42
N GLY A 30 4.45 1.98 12.15
CA GLY A 30 4.75 0.65 11.59
C GLY A 30 6.18 0.52 11.05
N PRO A 31 6.52 -0.67 10.54
CA PRO A 31 7.88 -1.00 10.12
C PRO A 31 8.31 -0.25 8.86
N ASP A 32 9.62 -0.19 8.68
CA ASP A 32 10.27 0.21 7.45
C ASP A 32 11.11 -0.93 6.86
N GLY A 33 11.35 -0.87 5.55
CA GLY A 33 12.28 -1.80 4.92
C GLY A 33 11.88 -2.25 3.51
N PRO A 34 12.87 -2.82 2.78
CA PRO A 34 12.74 -3.12 1.35
C PRO A 34 11.76 -4.26 1.04
N GLY A 35 11.33 -5.03 2.05
CA GLY A 35 10.35 -6.11 1.90
C GLY A 35 8.89 -5.65 1.87
N LEU A 36 8.60 -4.39 2.20
CA LEU A 36 7.24 -3.86 2.21
C LEU A 36 6.81 -3.51 0.79
N VAL A 37 5.94 -4.34 0.23
CA VAL A 37 5.44 -4.18 -1.13
C VAL A 37 3.92 -4.14 -1.16
N VAL A 38 3.38 -3.36 -2.08
CA VAL A 38 1.95 -3.17 -2.31
C VAL A 38 1.59 -3.79 -3.64
N HIS A 39 0.57 -4.64 -3.66
CA HIS A 39 0.09 -5.32 -4.86
C HIS A 39 -1.03 -4.55 -5.56
N TRP A 40 -1.68 -3.65 -4.84
CA TRP A 40 -2.86 -2.87 -5.26
C TRP A 40 -3.27 -1.92 -4.14
N VAL A 41 -4.19 -1.03 -4.47
CA VAL A 41 -4.68 0.01 -3.58
C VAL A 41 -6.16 0.16 -3.78
N HIS A 42 -6.90 0.29 -2.69
CA HIS A 42 -8.33 0.59 -2.73
C HIS A 42 -8.72 1.44 -1.52
N THR A 43 -9.86 2.09 -1.63
CA THR A 43 -10.43 2.89 -0.55
C THR A 43 -11.56 2.10 0.11
N SER A 44 -11.59 2.10 1.43
CA SER A 44 -12.69 1.55 2.20
C SER A 44 -13.04 2.46 3.36
N GLU A 45 -14.33 2.55 3.64
CA GLU A 45 -14.89 3.27 4.77
C GLU A 45 -15.76 2.35 5.61
N MET A 46 -15.42 1.06 5.65
CA MET A 46 -16.12 0.08 6.47
C MET A 46 -15.46 -0.01 7.85
N ALA A 47 -16.27 -0.06 8.90
CA ALA A 47 -15.79 -0.29 10.27
C ALA A 47 -15.10 -1.64 10.45
N ASP A 48 -15.47 -2.60 9.62
CA ASP A 48 -14.80 -3.89 9.48
C ASP A 48 -14.48 -4.15 8.00
N PRO A 49 -13.23 -3.89 7.56
CA PRO A 49 -12.82 -4.15 6.19
C PRO A 49 -12.43 -5.61 5.93
N TYR A 50 -12.20 -6.42 6.97
CA TYR A 50 -11.62 -7.77 6.87
C TYR A 50 -12.28 -8.67 5.81
N PRO A 51 -13.62 -8.75 5.69
CA PRO A 51 -14.26 -9.68 4.76
C PRO A 51 -14.02 -9.38 3.27
N TYR A 52 -13.49 -8.19 2.95
CA TYR A 52 -13.35 -7.69 1.58
C TYR A 52 -11.89 -7.55 1.14
N LEU A 53 -10.96 -7.72 2.09
CA LEU A 53 -9.54 -7.71 1.84
C LEU A 53 -9.11 -9.09 1.31
N LEU A 54 -8.22 -9.05 0.32
CA LEU A 54 -7.67 -10.20 -0.39
C LEU A 54 -6.15 -10.34 -0.13
N GLY A 55 -5.53 -9.36 0.52
CA GLY A 55 -4.13 -9.35 0.94
C GLY A 55 -3.24 -8.49 0.04
N GLY A 56 -2.19 -7.90 0.60
CA GLY A 56 -1.21 -7.07 -0.11
C GLY A 56 -1.69 -5.65 -0.46
N GLU A 57 -2.85 -5.23 0.03
CA GLU A 57 -3.41 -3.89 -0.22
C GLU A 57 -2.71 -2.79 0.55
N LEU A 58 -2.55 -1.64 -0.11
CA LEU A 58 -2.61 -0.35 0.57
C LEU A 58 -4.10 0.02 0.71
N LEU A 59 -4.63 -0.10 1.93
CA LEU A 59 -5.99 0.34 2.26
C LEU A 59 -5.98 1.86 2.47
N LEU A 60 -6.84 2.60 1.79
CA LEU A 60 -7.03 4.04 2.03
C LEU A 60 -8.34 4.29 2.77
N SER A 61 -8.31 5.14 3.79
CA SER A 61 -9.52 5.57 4.49
C SER A 61 -9.42 7.03 4.95
N ALA A 62 -10.53 7.75 4.86
CA ALA A 62 -10.73 9.07 5.44
C ALA A 62 -11.33 9.00 6.86
N GLY A 63 -11.52 7.81 7.42
CA GLY A 63 -11.94 7.63 8.80
C GLY A 63 -13.41 7.95 9.08
N VAL A 64 -14.30 7.93 8.07
CA VAL A 64 -15.74 8.24 8.28
C VAL A 64 -16.48 7.17 9.08
N HIS A 65 -15.89 5.98 9.16
CA HIS A 65 -16.40 4.83 9.91
C HIS A 65 -16.12 4.91 11.41
N ILE A 66 -15.29 5.88 11.84
CA ILE A 66 -14.86 6.07 13.22
C ILE A 66 -15.99 6.74 14.00
N PRO A 67 -16.58 6.07 15.01
CA PRO A 67 -17.61 6.69 15.85
C PRO A 67 -17.06 7.85 16.68
N ASP A 68 -17.93 8.81 17.01
CA ASP A 68 -17.60 9.84 17.99
C ASP A 68 -17.19 9.22 19.33
N GLY A 69 -16.05 9.65 19.86
CA GLY A 69 -15.50 9.09 21.10
C GLY A 69 -14.91 7.68 20.96
N ALA A 70 -14.58 7.23 19.74
CA ALA A 70 -13.83 6.00 19.53
C ALA A 70 -12.56 5.97 20.39
N GLY A 71 -12.46 4.96 21.26
CA GLY A 71 -11.32 4.75 22.13
C GLY A 71 -10.26 3.81 21.51
N PRO A 72 -9.14 3.57 22.22
CA PRO A 72 -8.04 2.74 21.72
C PRO A 72 -8.45 1.35 21.25
N GLY A 73 -9.41 0.69 21.91
CA GLY A 73 -9.87 -0.64 21.53
C GLY A 73 -10.52 -0.72 20.15
N TYR A 74 -11.09 0.38 19.64
CA TYR A 74 -11.63 0.43 18.29
C TYR A 74 -10.49 0.36 17.25
N PHE A 75 -9.46 1.18 17.45
CA PHE A 75 -8.33 1.28 16.53
C PHE A 75 -7.45 0.03 16.57
N ASP A 76 -7.27 -0.57 17.75
CA ASP A 76 -6.61 -1.86 17.93
C ASP A 76 -7.30 -2.96 17.10
N ALA A 77 -8.62 -3.09 17.24
CA ALA A 77 -9.40 -4.06 16.47
C ALA A 77 -9.36 -3.77 14.96
N TYR A 78 -9.39 -2.49 14.56
CA TYR A 78 -9.32 -2.09 13.16
C TYR A 78 -7.97 -2.45 12.52
N ALA A 79 -6.85 -2.06 13.15
CA ALA A 79 -5.50 -2.39 12.67
C ALA A 79 -5.25 -3.89 12.65
N SER A 80 -5.62 -4.60 13.72
CA SER A 80 -5.52 -6.06 13.83
C SER A 80 -6.25 -6.77 12.69
N ARG A 81 -7.46 -6.32 12.34
CA ARG A 81 -8.24 -6.90 11.22
C ARG A 81 -7.59 -6.68 9.86
N ILE A 82 -7.01 -5.50 9.62
CA ILE A 82 -6.28 -5.25 8.37
C ILE A 82 -5.08 -6.19 8.25
N VAL A 83 -4.30 -6.33 9.33
CA VAL A 83 -3.14 -7.24 9.37
C VAL A 83 -3.56 -8.70 9.22
N ALA A 84 -4.63 -9.12 9.91
CA ALA A 84 -5.15 -10.48 9.82
C ALA A 84 -5.61 -10.84 8.40
N ALA A 85 -6.08 -9.88 7.62
CA ALA A 85 -6.42 -10.07 6.21
C ALA A 85 -5.21 -9.96 5.25
N GLY A 86 -4.00 -9.71 5.78
CA GLY A 86 -2.79 -9.58 4.98
C GLY A 86 -2.60 -8.20 4.33
N GLY A 87 -3.27 -7.15 4.82
CA GLY A 87 -3.09 -5.79 4.33
C GLY A 87 -1.64 -5.33 4.46
N ALA A 88 -1.08 -4.72 3.41
CA ALA A 88 0.31 -4.30 3.36
C ALA A 88 0.57 -2.97 4.06
N ALA A 89 -0.41 -2.05 4.02
CA ALA A 89 -0.33 -0.74 4.66
C ALA A 89 -1.72 -0.10 4.79
N LEU A 90 -1.84 0.86 5.70
CA LEU A 90 -3.00 1.75 5.83
C LEU A 90 -2.58 3.18 5.46
N GLY A 91 -3.29 3.83 4.55
CA GLY A 91 -3.18 5.26 4.28
C GLY A 91 -4.39 6.00 4.83
N PHE A 92 -4.15 6.93 5.74
CA PHE A 92 -5.18 7.74 6.37
C PHE A 92 -5.22 9.15 5.78
N GLY A 93 -6.35 9.51 5.17
CA GLY A 93 -6.60 10.84 4.64
C GLY A 93 -6.93 11.83 5.75
N VAL A 94 -6.07 12.83 5.92
CA VAL A 94 -6.41 14.00 6.73
C VAL A 94 -7.20 14.99 5.88
N ALA A 95 -8.25 15.53 6.46
CA ALA A 95 -9.29 16.37 5.89
C ALA A 95 -10.20 15.71 4.82
N PRO A 96 -11.49 16.10 4.76
CA PRO A 96 -12.15 17.07 5.65
C PRO A 96 -12.64 16.46 6.98
N VAL A 97 -12.53 15.15 7.15
CA VAL A 97 -13.15 14.42 8.28
C VAL A 97 -12.33 14.57 9.56
N HIS A 98 -11.00 14.48 9.45
CA HIS A 98 -10.06 14.56 10.57
C HIS A 98 -8.97 15.56 10.26
N ASP A 99 -8.61 16.43 11.22
CA ASP A 99 -7.52 17.39 11.03
C ASP A 99 -6.13 16.73 11.12
N THR A 100 -6.02 15.66 11.91
CA THR A 100 -4.81 14.85 12.10
C THR A 100 -5.17 13.37 12.13
N VAL A 101 -4.18 12.50 11.96
CA VAL A 101 -4.39 11.06 12.20
C VAL A 101 -4.61 10.84 13.71
N PRO A 102 -5.64 10.09 14.15
CA PRO A 102 -5.85 9.81 15.57
C PRO A 102 -4.64 9.10 16.21
N ASP A 103 -4.14 9.59 17.34
CA ASP A 103 -2.96 9.01 18.03
C ASP A 103 -3.16 7.54 18.37
N ALA A 104 -4.36 7.16 18.81
CA ALA A 104 -4.70 5.78 19.10
C ALA A 104 -4.63 4.85 17.86
N LEU A 105 -4.82 5.38 16.64
CA LEU A 105 -4.58 4.63 15.41
C LEU A 105 -3.08 4.47 15.12
N VAL A 106 -2.28 5.50 15.40
CA VAL A 106 -0.81 5.45 15.27
C VAL A 106 -0.25 4.35 16.19
N GLU A 107 -0.68 4.35 17.46
CA GLU A 107 -0.29 3.34 18.45
C GLU A 107 -0.72 1.93 18.03
N ALA A 108 -1.96 1.75 17.59
CA ALA A 108 -2.47 0.46 17.12
C ALA A 108 -1.69 -0.07 15.90
N CYS A 109 -1.44 0.79 14.90
CA CYS A 109 -0.67 0.39 13.72
C CYS A 109 0.77 0.01 14.09
N ALA A 110 1.41 0.76 15.00
CA ALA A 110 2.74 0.41 15.50
C ALA A 110 2.74 -0.94 16.23
N LEU A 111 1.76 -1.20 17.08
CA LEU A 111 1.63 -2.46 17.83
C LEU A 111 1.48 -3.68 16.91
N HIS A 112 0.65 -3.56 15.87
CA HIS A 112 0.39 -4.65 14.92
C HIS A 112 1.39 -4.75 13.78
N GLY A 113 2.40 -3.86 13.74
CA GLY A 113 3.39 -3.82 12.66
C GLY A 113 2.79 -3.45 11.30
N LEU A 114 1.69 -2.68 11.29
CA LEU A 114 1.04 -2.19 10.07
C LEU A 114 1.63 -0.83 9.69
N PRO A 115 2.27 -0.68 8.52
CA PRO A 115 2.70 0.64 8.05
C PRO A 115 1.51 1.59 7.92
N LEU A 116 1.58 2.74 8.62
CA LEU A 116 0.57 3.79 8.57
C LEU A 116 1.12 5.00 7.82
N LEU A 117 0.44 5.39 6.76
CA LEU A 117 0.75 6.55 5.95
C LEU A 117 -0.26 7.67 6.22
N GLU A 118 0.22 8.88 6.44
CA GLU A 118 -0.60 10.08 6.35
C GLU A 118 -0.71 10.52 4.88
N VAL A 119 -1.94 10.71 4.42
CA VAL A 119 -2.27 11.29 3.12
C VAL A 119 -2.71 12.74 3.34
N PRO A 120 -1.92 13.75 2.90
CA PRO A 120 -2.20 15.15 3.21
C PRO A 120 -3.43 15.67 2.43
N PRO A 121 -4.05 16.80 2.86
CA PRO A 121 -5.32 17.27 2.28
C PRO A 121 -5.28 17.58 0.79
N ARG A 122 -4.09 17.93 0.28
CA ARG A 122 -3.84 18.24 -1.14
C ARG A 122 -3.82 17.01 -2.04
N THR A 123 -3.74 15.80 -1.47
CA THR A 123 -3.54 14.55 -2.20
C THR A 123 -4.82 13.73 -2.16
N THR A 124 -5.40 13.51 -3.34
CA THR A 124 -6.60 12.66 -3.46
C THR A 124 -6.22 11.18 -3.37
N PHE A 125 -7.11 10.34 -2.86
CA PHE A 125 -6.95 8.88 -2.90
C PHE A 125 -6.83 8.36 -4.33
N SER A 126 -7.56 8.96 -5.29
CA SER A 126 -7.37 8.68 -6.73
C SER A 126 -5.96 9.02 -7.23
N GLY A 127 -5.33 10.07 -6.68
CA GLY A 127 -3.94 10.44 -6.96
C GLY A 127 -2.94 9.39 -6.46
N VAL A 128 -3.13 8.92 -5.22
CA VAL A 128 -2.35 7.80 -4.65
C VAL A 128 -2.55 6.54 -5.50
N ALA A 129 -3.80 6.21 -5.82
CA ALA A 129 -4.14 5.06 -6.65
C ALA A 129 -3.44 5.12 -8.01
N ARG A 130 -3.56 6.23 -8.73
CA ARG A 130 -2.88 6.44 -10.01
C ARG A 130 -1.36 6.31 -9.91
N ALA A 131 -0.75 6.74 -8.80
CA ALA A 131 0.68 6.59 -8.60
C ALA A 131 1.09 5.12 -8.44
N VAL A 132 0.35 4.35 -7.63
CA VAL A 132 0.55 2.90 -7.50
C VAL A 132 0.41 2.22 -8.86
N TRP A 133 -0.68 2.48 -9.60
CA TRP A 133 -0.89 1.92 -10.95
C TRP A 133 0.27 2.25 -11.91
N ARG A 134 0.76 3.49 -11.89
CA ARG A 134 1.92 3.90 -12.72
C ARG A 134 3.19 3.14 -12.35
N LEU A 135 3.46 2.97 -11.05
CA LEU A 135 4.63 2.24 -10.56
C LEU A 135 4.53 0.76 -10.93
N MET A 136 3.36 0.13 -10.81
CA MET A 136 3.12 -1.25 -11.24
C MET A 136 3.36 -1.41 -12.75
N ALA A 137 2.85 -0.49 -13.57
CA ALA A 137 3.06 -0.52 -15.02
C ALA A 137 4.56 -0.36 -15.39
N GLN A 138 5.27 0.52 -14.70
CA GLN A 138 6.72 0.70 -14.88
C GLN A 138 7.50 -0.56 -14.48
N ALA A 139 7.17 -1.17 -13.35
CA ALA A 139 7.79 -2.41 -12.89
C ALA A 139 7.57 -3.54 -13.90
N ARG A 140 6.36 -3.62 -14.48
CA ARG A 140 6.04 -4.63 -15.52
C ARG A 140 6.84 -4.43 -16.79
N LEU A 141 6.97 -3.19 -17.27
CA LEU A 141 7.77 -2.88 -18.45
C LEU A 141 9.25 -3.18 -18.21
N ALA A 142 9.77 -2.89 -17.02
CA ALA A 142 11.16 -3.18 -16.66
C ALA A 142 11.42 -4.70 -16.63
N GLU A 143 10.47 -5.49 -16.13
CA GLU A 143 10.56 -6.95 -16.13
C GLU A 143 10.61 -7.52 -17.56
N LEU A 144 9.71 -7.06 -18.45
CA LEU A 144 9.68 -7.50 -19.84
C LEU A 144 10.99 -7.16 -20.57
N ARG A 145 11.53 -5.95 -20.34
CA ARG A 145 12.82 -5.53 -20.93
C ARG A 145 13.97 -6.43 -20.49
N ARG A 146 14.07 -6.75 -19.19
CA ARG A 146 15.10 -7.66 -18.66
C ARG A 146 15.06 -9.04 -19.31
N VAL A 147 13.86 -9.59 -19.52
CA VAL A 147 13.69 -10.89 -20.20
C VAL A 147 14.19 -10.81 -21.66
N THR A 148 13.81 -9.76 -22.39
CA THR A 148 14.26 -9.58 -23.78
C THR A 148 15.77 -9.39 -23.88
N GLU A 149 16.37 -8.59 -23.00
CA GLU A 149 17.83 -8.37 -22.95
C GLU A 149 18.58 -9.66 -22.66
N ALA A 150 18.10 -10.49 -21.72
CA ALA A 150 18.69 -11.79 -21.42
C ALA A 150 18.65 -12.74 -22.62
N GLN A 151 17.52 -12.79 -23.34
CA GLN A 151 17.37 -13.60 -24.55
C GLN A 151 18.32 -13.15 -25.67
N GLN A 152 18.44 -11.84 -25.89
CA GLN A 152 19.36 -11.28 -26.88
C GLN A 152 20.82 -11.58 -26.53
N GLY A 153 21.21 -11.47 -25.25
CA GLY A 153 22.55 -11.81 -24.78
C GLY A 153 22.91 -13.28 -25.02
N LEU A 154 22.00 -14.20 -24.73
CA LEU A 154 22.17 -15.63 -24.99
C LEU A 154 22.32 -15.93 -26.50
N ALA A 155 21.46 -15.34 -27.34
CA ALA A 155 21.53 -15.51 -28.79
C ALA A 155 22.84 -14.95 -29.37
N ALA A 156 23.30 -13.79 -28.89
CA ALA A 156 24.56 -13.19 -29.32
C ALA A 156 25.79 -14.02 -28.88
N ALA A 157 25.76 -14.66 -27.72
CA ALA A 157 26.85 -15.51 -27.25
C ALA A 157 26.93 -16.85 -28.01
N ALA A 158 25.79 -17.44 -28.36
CA ALA A 158 25.74 -18.69 -29.13
C ALA A 158 26.18 -18.53 -30.61
N GLY A 159 26.14 -17.32 -31.14
CA GLY A 159 26.55 -17.00 -32.52
C GLY A 159 28.02 -16.58 -32.68
N ARG A 160 28.83 -16.57 -31.61
CA ARG A 160 30.26 -16.23 -31.69
C ARG A 160 31.07 -17.52 -31.93
N PRO A 161 31.93 -17.57 -32.99
CA PRO A 161 32.71 -18.75 -33.36
C PRO A 161 33.85 -19.06 -32.39
#